data_AF-A0AAN8FB18-F1
#
_entry.id   AF-A0AAN8FB18-F1
#
_cell.length_a   1.000
_cell.length_b   1.000
_cell.length_c   1.000
_cell.angle_alpha   90.00
_cell.angle_beta   90.00
_cell.angle_gamma   90.00
#
_symmetry.space_group_name_H-M   'P 1'
#
loop_
_entity.id
_entity.type
_entity.pdbx_description
1 polymer ?
#
loop_
_entity_poly.entity_id
_entity_poly.type
_entity_poly.pdbx_seq_one_letter_code
_entity_poly.pdbx_strand_id
1 'polypeptide(L)'
;MVFWWSQWVFLAVNIVSLPVYLPIIAVCIKEYKHNAAQRSFYLIIVSQGFMDLGLMASYFIFATLRLSEFCNNFFWTYKDYYIASWCFNQTYVSAILRCFGVLVISFQRYVSLCKHGHPIEQIINSSHRWVLPLLQWTVPSIVSLPLLVISNATFIAPDNLEVLLDRQTITLATSMTGLFVAITFVLCFLCYWIILRFLVKHRYSNSIALKRERRLYVQMLGLIVGFALLFVFYVLQFKFSLRSNDGPVFTMRVVFPVVSCFFSYVNAWMMFILNNDIRRKVFVLMGFQVQKVPGSVNMSTSLKVTPVGEPTRF
;
A
#
# COMPACT_ATOMS: atom_id res chain seq x y z
N MET A 1 4.14 23.43 -23.14
CA MET A 1 4.43 23.24 -21.70
C MET A 1 3.26 23.67 -20.81
N VAL A 2 2.24 22.82 -20.67
CA VAL A 2 1.20 23.03 -19.67
C VAL A 2 1.03 21.73 -18.87
N PHE A 3 1.95 21.51 -17.92
CA PHE A 3 1.67 20.52 -16.88
C PHE A 3 0.42 20.98 -16.12
N TRP A 4 -0.62 20.16 -16.16
CA TRP A 4 -1.82 20.36 -15.36
C TRP A 4 -1.44 20.44 -13.87
N TRP A 5 -2.17 21.24 -13.09
CA TRP A 5 -1.90 21.44 -11.66
C TRP A 5 -1.77 20.11 -10.89
N SER A 6 -2.53 19.09 -11.31
CA SER A 6 -2.51 17.76 -10.68
C SER A 6 -1.21 16.99 -10.91
N GLN A 7 -0.50 17.23 -12.04
CA GLN A 7 0.81 16.66 -12.31
C GLN A 7 1.88 17.33 -11.43
N TRP A 8 1.80 18.63 -11.22
CA TRP A 8 2.67 19.33 -10.26
C TRP A 8 2.49 18.81 -8.84
N VAL A 9 1.24 18.62 -8.42
CA VAL A 9 0.93 18.00 -7.11
C VAL A 9 1.48 16.58 -7.05
N PHE A 10 1.28 15.76 -8.09
CA PHE A 10 1.83 14.41 -8.19
C PHE A 10 3.36 14.40 -8.01
N LEU A 11 4.07 15.25 -8.76
CA LEU A 11 5.53 15.35 -8.71
C LEU A 11 6.01 15.81 -7.32
N ALA A 12 5.41 16.87 -6.77
CA ALA A 12 5.77 17.40 -5.45
C ALA A 12 5.56 16.33 -4.35
N VAL A 13 4.43 15.62 -4.37
CA VAL A 13 4.15 14.55 -3.41
C VAL A 13 5.13 13.40 -3.55
N ASN A 14 5.51 13.00 -4.77
CA ASN A 14 6.51 11.96 -5.00
C ASN A 14 7.89 12.37 -4.49
N ILE A 15 8.35 13.59 -4.78
CA ILE A 15 9.64 14.13 -4.32
C ILE A 15 9.74 14.09 -2.79
N VAL A 16 8.65 14.40 -2.08
CA VAL A 16 8.64 14.41 -0.61
C VAL A 16 8.40 13.02 -0.03
N SER A 17 7.49 12.23 -0.60
CA SER A 17 7.05 10.97 0.00
C SER A 17 7.96 9.79 -0.32
N LEU A 18 8.56 9.74 -1.52
CA LEU A 18 9.39 8.61 -1.95
C LEU A 18 10.67 8.45 -1.11
N PRO A 19 11.40 9.53 -0.73
CA PRO A 19 12.52 9.43 0.21
C PRO A 19 12.13 8.92 1.60
N VAL A 20 10.87 9.06 2.00
CA VAL A 20 10.35 8.51 3.26
C VAL A 20 9.89 7.06 3.09
N TYR A 21 9.28 6.75 1.94
CA TYR A 21 8.73 5.43 1.61
C TYR A 21 9.81 4.35 1.50
N LEU A 22 10.91 4.65 0.81
CA LEU A 22 12.00 3.70 0.57
C LEU A 22 12.68 3.20 1.87
N PRO A 23 13.09 4.08 2.81
CA PRO A 23 13.61 3.63 4.11
C PRO A 23 12.63 2.80 4.92
N ILE A 24 11.31 3.09 4.85
CA ILE A 24 10.30 2.31 5.56
C ILE A 24 10.26 0.88 5.03
N ILE A 25 10.25 0.71 3.71
CA ILE A 25 10.31 -0.62 3.09
C ILE A 25 11.61 -1.34 3.48
N ALA A 26 12.76 -0.65 3.42
CA ALA A 26 14.04 -1.23 3.81
C ALA A 26 14.05 -1.70 5.28
N VAL A 27 13.49 -0.90 6.19
CA VAL A 27 13.31 -1.29 7.60
C VAL A 27 12.37 -2.48 7.73
N CYS A 28 11.24 -2.52 7.01
CA CYS A 28 10.33 -3.66 7.03
C CYS A 28 11.00 -4.96 6.53
N ILE A 29 11.84 -4.88 5.49
CA ILE A 29 12.63 -6.02 4.99
C ILE A 29 13.63 -6.50 6.06
N LYS A 30 14.29 -5.57 6.77
CA LYS A 30 15.20 -5.93 7.86
C LYS A 30 14.46 -6.57 9.04
N GLU A 31 13.33 -6.00 9.44
CA GLU A 31 12.49 -6.50 10.53
C GLU A 31 11.86 -7.85 10.23
N TYR A 32 11.56 -8.14 8.97
CA TYR A 32 11.09 -9.45 8.53
C TYR A 32 12.05 -10.58 8.94
N LYS A 33 13.37 -10.32 9.00
CA LYS A 33 14.37 -11.31 9.43
C LYS A 33 14.46 -11.46 10.96
N HIS A 34 14.18 -10.39 11.71
CA HIS A 34 14.40 -10.34 13.16
C HIS A 34 13.14 -10.59 14.00
N ASN A 35 11.95 -10.29 13.49
CA ASN A 35 10.69 -10.38 14.24
C ASN A 35 9.79 -11.52 13.72
N ALA A 36 9.99 -12.73 14.26
CA ALA A 36 9.25 -13.93 13.85
C ALA A 36 7.73 -13.80 14.05
N ALA A 37 7.28 -13.15 15.14
CA ALA A 37 5.87 -13.00 15.47
C ALA A 37 5.08 -12.07 14.53
N GLN A 38 5.73 -11.11 13.87
CA GLN A 38 5.08 -10.15 12.97
C GLN A 38 5.50 -10.32 11.51
N ARG A 39 6.12 -11.45 11.20
CA ARG A 39 6.75 -11.71 9.90
C ARG A 39 5.75 -11.66 8.75
N SER A 40 4.56 -12.25 8.91
CA SER A 40 3.50 -12.21 7.89
C SER A 40 2.98 -10.79 7.66
N PHE A 41 2.85 -9.98 8.71
CA PHE A 41 2.43 -8.58 8.58
C PHE A 41 3.46 -7.76 7.78
N TYR A 42 4.75 -7.86 8.13
CA TYR A 42 5.81 -7.15 7.41
C TYR A 42 5.90 -7.57 5.95
N LEU A 43 5.72 -8.87 5.66
CA LEU A 43 5.80 -9.38 4.29
C LEU A 43 4.67 -8.81 3.41
N ILE A 44 3.44 -8.70 3.93
CA ILE A 44 2.32 -8.08 3.20
C ILE A 44 2.55 -6.58 2.99
N ILE A 45 3.06 -5.86 3.99
CA ILE A 45 3.41 -4.44 3.81
C ILE A 45 4.45 -4.29 2.71
N VAL A 46 5.49 -5.13 2.70
CA VAL A 46 6.55 -5.07 1.69
C VAL A 46 5.97 -5.36 0.30
N SER A 47 5.11 -6.37 0.18
CA SER A 47 4.38 -6.68 -1.06
C SER A 47 3.54 -5.50 -1.56
N GLN A 48 2.74 -4.89 -0.68
CA GLN A 48 1.99 -3.67 -0.98
C GLN A 48 2.91 -2.50 -1.35
N GLY A 49 4.05 -2.36 -0.67
CA GLY A 49 5.05 -1.32 -0.93
C GLY A 49 5.65 -1.43 -2.32
N PHE A 50 6.03 -2.63 -2.75
CA PHE A 50 6.52 -2.87 -4.11
C PHE A 50 5.45 -2.61 -5.17
N MET A 51 4.21 -3.01 -4.90
CA MET A 51 3.08 -2.72 -5.77
C MET A 51 2.86 -1.20 -5.91
N ASP A 52 2.82 -0.46 -4.81
CA ASP A 52 2.66 1.01 -4.84
C ASP A 52 3.81 1.70 -5.58
N LEU A 53 5.06 1.28 -5.35
CA LEU A 53 6.22 1.82 -6.08
C LEU A 53 6.14 1.55 -7.59
N GLY A 54 5.80 0.32 -7.99
CA GLY A 54 5.64 -0.05 -9.39
C GLY A 54 4.52 0.74 -10.08
N LEU A 55 3.41 0.95 -9.38
CA LEU A 55 2.29 1.75 -9.89
C LEU A 55 2.63 3.24 -10.00
N MET A 56 3.37 3.81 -9.04
CA MET A 56 3.83 5.20 -9.14
C MET A 56 4.83 5.37 -10.29
N ALA A 57 5.74 4.42 -10.49
CA ALA A 57 6.66 4.42 -11.62
C ALA A 57 5.92 4.30 -12.97
N SER A 58 4.93 3.39 -13.07
CA SER A 58 4.07 3.28 -14.25
C SER A 58 3.34 4.59 -14.53
N TYR A 59 2.77 5.22 -13.50
CA TYR A 59 2.06 6.48 -13.66
C TYR A 59 2.99 7.61 -14.13
N PHE A 60 4.18 7.72 -13.55
CA PHE A 60 5.18 8.70 -13.97
C PHE A 60 5.54 8.52 -15.45
N ILE A 61 5.77 7.28 -15.90
CA ILE A 61 6.11 6.99 -17.30
C ILE A 61 4.91 7.25 -18.23
N PHE A 62 3.79 6.58 -18.01
CA PHE A 62 2.70 6.52 -19.00
C PHE A 62 1.66 7.65 -18.85
N ALA A 63 1.67 8.41 -17.75
CA ALA A 63 0.84 9.59 -17.59
C ALA A 63 1.69 10.88 -17.59
N THR A 64 2.67 11.01 -16.70
CA THR A 64 3.42 12.27 -16.56
C THR A 64 4.34 12.54 -17.75
N LEU A 65 5.19 11.59 -18.17
CA LEU A 65 6.06 11.79 -19.34
C LEU A 65 5.25 11.95 -20.64
N ARG A 66 4.14 11.23 -20.78
CA ARG A 66 3.22 11.38 -21.91
C ARG A 66 2.64 12.79 -22.03
N LEU A 67 2.27 13.41 -20.90
CA LEU A 67 1.71 14.77 -20.86
C LEU A 67 2.78 15.87 -20.93
N SER A 68 4.06 15.50 -20.80
CA SER A 68 5.17 16.46 -20.75
C SER A 68 5.66 16.96 -22.11
N GLU A 69 5.10 16.44 -23.21
CA GLU A 69 5.50 16.72 -24.60
C GLU A 69 6.93 16.25 -24.98
N PHE A 70 7.83 16.04 -24.02
CA PHE A 70 9.23 15.66 -24.23
C PHE A 70 9.42 14.30 -24.91
N CYS A 71 8.52 13.34 -24.66
CA CYS A 71 8.63 11.98 -25.16
C CYS A 71 7.57 11.66 -26.22
N ASN A 72 6.98 12.67 -26.88
CA ASN A 72 5.84 12.45 -27.77
C ASN A 72 6.16 11.51 -28.92
N ASN A 73 7.34 11.65 -29.53
CA ASN A 73 7.81 10.76 -30.59
C ASN A 73 7.87 9.30 -30.13
N PHE A 74 8.36 9.03 -28.91
CA PHE A 74 8.40 7.67 -28.35
C PHE A 74 6.99 7.09 -28.21
N PHE A 75 6.06 7.83 -27.59
CA PHE A 75 4.68 7.36 -27.42
C PHE A 75 3.96 7.17 -28.76
N TRP A 76 4.23 8.04 -29.75
CA TRP A 76 3.62 7.96 -31.06
C TRP A 76 4.16 6.77 -31.88
N THR A 77 5.47 6.55 -31.88
CA THR A 77 6.11 5.43 -32.61
C THR A 77 5.65 4.08 -32.05
N TYR A 78 5.46 3.97 -30.74
CA TYR A 78 5.08 2.72 -30.09
C TYR A 78 3.58 2.60 -29.78
N LYS A 79 2.73 3.45 -30.39
CA LYS A 79 1.29 3.47 -30.11
C LYS A 79 0.60 2.12 -30.37
N ASP A 80 1.05 1.40 -31.39
CA ASP A 80 0.47 0.10 -31.81
C ASP A 80 0.97 -1.06 -30.93
N TYR A 81 2.02 -0.85 -30.13
CA TYR A 81 2.58 -1.83 -29.18
C TYR A 81 1.92 -1.76 -27.80
N TYR A 82 0.59 -1.65 -27.77
CA TYR A 82 -0.22 -1.65 -26.53
C TYR A 82 0.00 -0.45 -25.58
N ILE A 83 0.91 0.47 -25.88
CA ILE A 83 1.23 1.61 -25.00
C ILE A 83 0.00 2.49 -24.78
N ALA A 84 -0.78 2.78 -25.83
CA ALA A 84 -2.01 3.56 -25.71
C ALA A 84 -3.02 2.87 -24.78
N SER A 85 -3.18 1.55 -24.91
CA SER A 85 -4.10 0.76 -24.09
C SER A 85 -3.64 0.72 -22.63
N TRP A 86 -2.35 0.57 -22.39
CA TRP A 86 -1.79 0.61 -21.05
C TRP A 86 -1.96 1.97 -20.37
N CYS A 87 -1.78 3.08 -21.09
CA CYS A 87 -1.99 4.44 -20.58
C CYS A 87 -3.39 4.65 -19.98
N PHE A 88 -4.41 4.01 -20.58
CA PHE A 88 -5.77 3.99 -20.06
C PHE A 88 -5.95 2.96 -18.94
N ASN A 89 -5.59 1.70 -19.21
CA ASN A 89 -5.84 0.56 -18.31
C ASN A 89 -5.12 0.67 -16.96
N GLN A 90 -3.91 1.23 -16.94
CA GLN A 90 -3.12 1.37 -15.70
C GLN A 90 -3.92 2.04 -14.58
N THR A 91 -4.81 2.99 -14.91
CA THR A 91 -5.65 3.72 -13.95
C THR A 91 -6.55 2.75 -13.18
N TYR A 92 -7.26 1.89 -13.90
CA TYR A 92 -8.22 0.93 -13.35
C TYR A 92 -7.50 -0.24 -12.67
N VAL A 93 -6.50 -0.82 -13.35
CA VAL A 93 -5.69 -1.93 -12.83
C VAL A 93 -5.00 -1.53 -11.52
N SER A 94 -4.45 -0.32 -11.44
CA SER A 94 -3.83 0.20 -10.21
C SER A 94 -4.82 0.30 -9.05
N ALA A 95 -6.08 0.66 -9.30
CA ALA A 95 -7.08 0.76 -8.26
C ALA A 95 -7.51 -0.63 -7.76
N ILE A 96 -7.73 -1.58 -8.67
CA ILE A 96 -8.07 -2.96 -8.33
C ILE A 96 -6.97 -3.59 -7.47
N LEU A 97 -5.71 -3.48 -7.92
CA LEU A 97 -4.53 -3.99 -7.21
C LEU A 97 -4.43 -3.42 -5.79
N ARG A 98 -4.51 -2.09 -5.64
CA ARG A 98 -4.34 -1.45 -4.33
C ARG A 98 -5.52 -1.69 -3.39
N CYS A 99 -6.75 -1.63 -3.88
CA CYS A 99 -7.94 -1.91 -3.06
C CYS A 99 -7.91 -3.31 -2.49
N PHE A 100 -7.52 -4.29 -3.32
CA PHE A 100 -7.39 -5.66 -2.87
C PHE A 100 -6.23 -5.84 -1.89
N GLY A 101 -5.09 -5.18 -2.11
CA GLY A 101 -3.98 -5.18 -1.15
C GLY A 101 -4.37 -4.61 0.22
N VAL A 102 -5.12 -3.51 0.27
CA VAL A 102 -5.67 -2.98 1.52
C VAL A 102 -6.64 -3.95 2.19
N LEU A 103 -7.47 -4.66 1.42
CA LEU A 103 -8.35 -5.71 1.94
C LEU A 103 -7.55 -6.85 2.57
N VAL A 104 -6.51 -7.34 1.91
CA VAL A 104 -5.64 -8.41 2.44
C VAL A 104 -4.95 -7.97 3.74
N ILE A 105 -4.46 -6.73 3.80
CA ILE A 105 -3.89 -6.15 5.04
C ILE A 105 -4.94 -6.12 6.15
N SER A 106 -6.15 -5.64 5.84
CA SER A 106 -7.28 -5.56 6.80
C SER A 106 -7.65 -6.93 7.35
N PHE A 107 -7.71 -7.92 6.46
CA PHE A 107 -8.03 -9.30 6.81
C PHE A 107 -6.95 -9.94 7.68
N GLN A 108 -5.67 -9.78 7.33
CA GLN A 108 -4.56 -10.29 8.14
C GLN A 108 -4.58 -9.71 9.56
N ARG A 109 -4.93 -8.43 9.68
CA ARG A 109 -5.03 -7.74 10.96
C ARG A 109 -6.21 -8.20 11.78
N TYR A 110 -7.36 -8.43 11.14
CA TYR A 110 -8.51 -9.04 11.78
C TYR A 110 -8.16 -10.43 12.34
N VAL A 111 -7.54 -11.31 11.55
CA VAL A 111 -7.17 -12.65 12.00
C VAL A 111 -6.21 -12.59 13.19
N SER A 112 -5.15 -11.77 13.09
CA SER A 112 -4.11 -11.70 14.12
C SER A 112 -4.61 -11.15 15.45
N LEU A 113 -5.62 -10.28 15.44
CA LEU A 113 -6.16 -9.64 16.66
C LEU A 113 -7.37 -10.37 17.23
N CYS A 114 -8.35 -10.68 16.38
CA CYS A 114 -9.65 -11.16 16.82
C CYS A 114 -9.73 -12.69 16.86
N LYS A 115 -8.80 -13.40 16.21
CA LYS A 115 -8.78 -14.86 16.08
C LYS A 115 -7.48 -15.47 16.58
N HIS A 116 -6.87 -14.84 17.59
CA HIS A 116 -5.65 -15.36 18.19
C HIS A 116 -5.87 -16.77 18.75
N GLY A 117 -4.97 -17.70 18.42
CA GLY A 117 -5.03 -19.13 18.78
C GLY A 117 -5.93 -19.99 17.89
N HIS A 118 -6.61 -19.42 16.89
CA HIS A 118 -7.45 -20.19 15.96
C HIS A 118 -6.60 -20.82 14.84
N PRO A 119 -6.97 -21.99 14.28
CA PRO A 119 -6.22 -22.63 13.18
C PRO A 119 -5.97 -21.72 11.96
N ILE A 120 -6.88 -20.76 11.70
CA ILE A 120 -6.75 -19.78 10.62
C ILE A 120 -5.51 -18.89 10.83
N GLU A 121 -5.23 -18.47 12.07
CA GLU A 121 -4.02 -17.71 12.39
C GLU A 121 -2.78 -18.57 12.18
N GLN A 122 -2.80 -19.83 12.61
CA GLN A 122 -1.66 -20.75 12.46
C GLN A 122 -1.32 -21.01 10.98
N ILE A 123 -2.32 -21.15 10.11
CA ILE A 123 -2.12 -21.30 8.67
C ILE A 123 -1.45 -20.04 8.09
N ILE A 124 -1.98 -18.85 8.42
CA ILE A 124 -1.52 -17.57 7.87
C ILE A 124 -0.13 -17.16 8.41
N ASN A 125 0.12 -17.38 9.69
CA ASN A 125 1.35 -16.92 10.36
C ASN A 125 2.46 -17.98 10.40
N SER A 126 2.12 -19.28 10.37
CA SER A 126 3.11 -20.36 10.52
C SER A 126 3.30 -21.16 9.23
N SER A 127 2.23 -21.71 8.65
CA SER A 127 2.33 -22.71 7.57
C SER A 127 2.55 -22.12 6.18
N HIS A 128 1.77 -21.11 5.78
CA HIS A 128 1.75 -20.61 4.40
C HIS A 128 1.81 -19.08 4.32
N ARG A 129 2.92 -18.52 4.82
CA ARG A 129 3.15 -17.05 4.90
C ARG A 129 3.10 -16.33 3.55
N TRP A 130 3.37 -17.04 2.46
CA TRP A 130 3.34 -16.52 1.08
C TRP A 130 1.96 -16.51 0.45
N VAL A 131 0.95 -17.16 1.06
CA VAL A 131 -0.40 -17.21 0.48
C VAL A 131 -1.03 -15.84 0.37
N LEU A 132 -0.91 -14.98 1.40
CA LEU A 132 -1.52 -13.65 1.38
C LEU A 132 -0.91 -12.72 0.31
N PRO A 133 0.42 -12.63 0.16
CA PRO A 133 1.02 -11.90 -0.96
C PRO A 133 0.66 -12.52 -2.31
N LEU A 134 0.74 -13.85 -2.45
CA LEU A 134 0.38 -14.48 -3.72
C LEU A 134 -1.06 -14.13 -4.10
N LEU A 135 -2.00 -14.20 -3.16
CA LEU A 135 -3.38 -13.78 -3.36
C LEU A 135 -3.48 -12.30 -3.76
N GLN A 136 -2.70 -11.44 -3.12
CA GLN A 136 -2.64 -10.00 -3.38
C GLN A 136 -2.23 -9.67 -4.83
N TRP A 137 -1.42 -10.52 -5.47
CA TRP A 137 -1.03 -10.32 -6.86
C TRP A 137 -1.96 -11.05 -7.82
N THR A 138 -2.32 -12.31 -7.54
CA THR A 138 -3.06 -13.16 -8.48
C THR A 138 -4.50 -12.74 -8.67
N VAL A 139 -5.26 -12.54 -7.59
CA VAL A 139 -6.69 -12.20 -7.67
C VAL A 139 -6.94 -10.89 -8.44
N PRO A 140 -6.32 -9.76 -8.08
CA PRO A 140 -6.54 -8.52 -8.82
C PRO A 140 -5.99 -8.57 -10.25
N SER A 141 -4.92 -9.35 -10.51
CA SER A 141 -4.44 -9.54 -11.89
C SER A 141 -5.46 -10.29 -12.73
N ILE A 142 -6.05 -11.37 -12.22
CA ILE A 142 -7.10 -12.13 -12.91
C ILE A 142 -8.33 -11.25 -13.20
N VAL A 143 -8.78 -10.48 -12.20
CA VAL A 143 -9.90 -9.54 -12.37
C VAL A 143 -9.59 -8.45 -13.39
N SER A 144 -8.31 -8.07 -13.53
CA SER A 144 -7.85 -7.06 -14.47
C SER A 144 -7.66 -7.58 -15.90
N LEU A 145 -7.56 -8.90 -16.12
CA LEU A 145 -7.31 -9.49 -17.44
C LEU A 145 -8.31 -9.04 -18.52
N PRO A 146 -9.65 -9.02 -18.28
CA PRO A 146 -10.59 -8.57 -19.30
C PRO A 146 -10.35 -7.14 -19.75
N LEU A 147 -9.96 -6.25 -18.82
CA LEU A 147 -9.62 -4.86 -19.14
C LEU A 147 -8.40 -4.80 -20.05
N LEU A 148 -7.42 -5.67 -19.81
CA LEU A 148 -6.20 -5.71 -20.59
C LEU A 148 -6.43 -6.25 -22.00
N VAL A 149 -7.26 -7.28 -22.16
CA VAL A 149 -7.49 -7.95 -23.45
C VAL A 149 -8.46 -7.20 -24.35
N ILE A 150 -9.51 -6.58 -23.80
CA ILE A 150 -10.59 -5.95 -24.60
C ILE A 150 -10.20 -4.53 -25.07
N SER A 151 -9.19 -3.92 -24.45
CA SER A 151 -8.86 -2.52 -24.71
C SER A 151 -8.04 -2.33 -25.99
N ASN A 152 -8.69 -1.81 -27.03
CA ASN A 152 -8.07 -1.32 -28.25
C ASN A 152 -8.03 0.22 -28.22
N ALA A 153 -7.04 0.78 -27.55
CA ALA A 153 -6.86 2.23 -27.45
C ALA A 153 -5.91 2.75 -28.52
N THR A 154 -6.18 3.96 -29.01
CA THR A 154 -5.28 4.68 -29.92
C THR A 154 -5.08 6.13 -29.46
N PHE A 155 -4.05 6.80 -29.98
CA PHE A 155 -3.84 8.22 -29.72
C PHE A 155 -4.47 9.07 -30.82
N ILE A 156 -5.09 10.19 -30.45
CA ILE A 156 -5.79 11.09 -31.39
C ILE A 156 -4.80 11.77 -32.35
N ALA A 157 -3.70 12.32 -31.82
CA ALA A 157 -2.73 13.07 -32.61
C ALA A 157 -1.30 12.89 -32.05
N PRO A 158 -0.25 13.10 -32.86
CA PRO A 158 1.14 13.04 -32.40
C PRO A 158 1.46 14.16 -31.39
N ASP A 159 0.80 15.31 -31.55
CA ASP A 159 1.00 16.48 -30.68
C ASP A 159 0.11 16.42 -29.44
N ASN A 160 -1.09 15.85 -29.58
CA ASN A 160 -2.04 15.62 -28.50
C ASN A 160 -2.28 14.11 -28.34
N LEU A 161 -1.40 13.46 -27.55
CA LEU A 161 -1.41 12.03 -27.23
C LEU A 161 -2.58 11.61 -26.32
N GLU A 162 -3.74 12.22 -26.52
CA GLU A 162 -4.97 11.89 -25.84
C GLU A 162 -5.43 10.48 -26.25
N VAL A 163 -5.83 9.68 -25.27
CA VAL A 163 -6.26 8.30 -25.51
C VAL A 163 -7.71 8.27 -25.97
N LEU A 164 -7.92 7.83 -27.20
CA LEU A 164 -9.21 7.57 -27.82
C LEU A 164 -9.62 6.13 -27.52
N LEU A 165 -10.84 5.96 -26.98
CA LEU A 165 -11.41 4.67 -26.61
C LEU A 165 -12.90 4.65 -26.93
N ASP A 166 -13.43 3.48 -27.25
CA ASP A 166 -14.87 3.31 -27.39
C ASP A 166 -15.59 3.47 -26.03
N ARG A 167 -16.80 4.04 -26.09
CA ARG A 167 -17.63 4.30 -24.90
C ARG A 167 -18.01 3.03 -24.17
N GLN A 168 -18.17 1.91 -24.88
CA GLN A 168 -18.49 0.63 -24.26
C GLN A 168 -17.32 0.16 -23.39
N THR A 169 -16.08 0.29 -23.87
CA THR A 169 -14.87 -0.08 -23.12
C THR A 169 -14.68 0.80 -21.88
N ILE A 170 -14.95 2.11 -21.97
CA ILE A 170 -14.86 3.02 -20.82
C ILE A 170 -15.89 2.67 -19.75
N THR A 171 -17.14 2.45 -20.16
CA THR A 171 -18.23 2.09 -19.24
C THR A 171 -17.95 0.73 -18.59
N LEU A 172 -17.46 -0.25 -19.37
CA LEU A 172 -17.07 -1.56 -18.85
C LEU A 172 -15.94 -1.45 -17.81
N ALA A 173 -14.85 -0.74 -18.12
CA ALA A 173 -13.74 -0.57 -17.19
C ALA A 173 -14.13 0.14 -15.89
N THR A 174 -14.93 1.20 -16.02
CA THR A 174 -15.41 1.99 -14.88
C THR A 174 -16.39 1.19 -14.03
N SER A 175 -17.30 0.44 -14.63
CA SER A 175 -18.28 -0.40 -13.92
C SER A 175 -17.60 -1.56 -13.18
N MET A 176 -16.72 -2.31 -13.85
CA MET A 176 -15.98 -3.41 -13.23
C MET A 176 -15.14 -2.92 -12.04
N THR A 177 -14.39 -1.83 -12.24
CA THR A 177 -13.55 -1.25 -11.19
C THR A 177 -14.40 -0.69 -10.05
N GLY A 178 -15.46 0.07 -10.37
CA GLY A 178 -16.36 0.64 -9.37
C GLY A 178 -17.03 -0.43 -8.50
N LEU A 179 -17.52 -1.51 -9.11
CA LEU A 179 -18.10 -2.65 -8.38
C LEU A 179 -17.06 -3.34 -7.50
N PHE A 180 -15.86 -3.59 -8.03
CA PHE A 180 -14.79 -4.21 -7.26
C PHE A 180 -14.35 -3.36 -6.05
N VAL A 181 -14.16 -2.06 -6.27
CA VAL A 181 -13.85 -1.06 -5.23
C VAL A 181 -14.97 -1.03 -4.17
N ALA A 182 -16.24 -1.08 -4.58
CA ALA A 182 -17.37 -1.11 -3.65
C ALA A 182 -17.37 -2.36 -2.76
N ILE A 183 -17.23 -3.54 -3.36
CA ILE A 183 -17.22 -4.82 -2.63
C ILE A 183 -16.04 -4.86 -1.65
N THR A 184 -14.85 -4.52 -2.14
CA THR A 184 -13.64 -4.52 -1.30
C THR A 184 -13.71 -3.49 -0.17
N PHE A 185 -14.30 -2.32 -0.41
CA PHE A 185 -14.55 -1.31 0.62
C PHE A 185 -15.48 -1.82 1.73
N VAL A 186 -16.60 -2.46 1.37
CA VAL A 186 -17.54 -3.04 2.36
C VAL A 186 -16.84 -4.12 3.19
N LEU A 187 -16.10 -5.03 2.56
CA LEU A 187 -15.36 -6.08 3.27
C LEU A 187 -14.30 -5.51 4.22
N CYS A 188 -13.57 -4.46 3.80
CA CYS A 188 -12.62 -3.77 4.67
C CYS A 188 -13.33 -3.12 5.86
N PHE A 189 -14.43 -2.41 5.61
CA PHE A 189 -15.22 -1.77 6.64
C PHE A 189 -15.71 -2.76 7.69
N LEU A 190 -16.19 -3.94 7.27
CA LEU A 190 -16.60 -5.01 8.18
C LEU A 190 -15.42 -5.52 9.02
N CYS A 191 -14.26 -5.78 8.41
CA CYS A 191 -13.06 -6.20 9.14
C CYS A 191 -12.67 -5.16 10.21
N TYR A 192 -12.64 -3.89 9.83
CA TYR A 192 -12.27 -2.80 10.73
C TYR A 192 -13.29 -2.55 11.84
N TRP A 193 -14.57 -2.69 11.53
CA TRP A 193 -15.64 -2.60 12.52
C TRP A 193 -15.49 -3.66 13.60
N ILE A 194 -15.17 -4.91 13.21
CA ILE A 194 -14.95 -6.01 14.16
C ILE A 194 -13.71 -5.74 15.02
N ILE A 195 -12.60 -5.29 14.41
CA ILE A 195 -11.37 -4.93 15.15
C ILE A 195 -11.66 -3.80 16.15
N LEU A 196 -12.40 -2.78 15.73
CA LEU A 196 -12.78 -1.66 16.61
C LEU A 196 -13.59 -2.17 17.80
N ARG A 197 -14.61 -2.99 17.55
CA ARG A 197 -15.44 -3.57 18.62
C ARG A 197 -14.59 -4.38 19.61
N PHE A 198 -13.62 -5.15 19.11
CA PHE A 198 -12.68 -5.89 19.95
C PHE A 198 -11.80 -4.97 20.81
N LEU A 199 -11.24 -3.90 20.23
CA LEU A 199 -10.40 -2.94 20.93
C LEU A 199 -11.19 -2.14 21.98
N VAL A 200 -12.42 -1.72 21.67
CA VAL A 200 -13.29 -0.99 22.60
C VAL A 200 -13.67 -1.88 23.79
N LYS A 201 -13.97 -3.17 23.56
CA LYS A 201 -14.27 -4.12 24.63
C LYS A 201 -13.12 -4.29 25.62
N HIS A 202 -11.87 -4.24 25.14
CA HIS A 202 -10.67 -4.44 25.97
C HIS A 202 -9.96 -3.13 26.36
N ARG A 203 -10.62 -1.97 26.22
CA ARG A 203 -10.03 -0.63 26.41
C ARG A 203 -9.40 -0.39 27.78
N TYR A 204 -9.90 -1.06 28.83
CA TYR A 204 -9.44 -0.90 30.21
C TYR A 204 -8.20 -1.74 30.53
N SER A 205 -7.84 -2.70 29.67
CA SER A 205 -6.60 -3.46 29.84
C SER A 205 -5.42 -2.56 29.44
N ASN A 206 -4.62 -2.19 30.43
CA ASN A 206 -3.53 -1.22 30.26
C ASN A 206 -2.22 -1.85 29.72
N SER A 207 -2.31 -3.04 29.11
CA SER A 207 -1.15 -3.78 28.64
C SER A 207 -0.42 -3.03 27.51
N ILE A 208 0.91 -3.12 27.52
CA ILE A 208 1.77 -2.47 26.51
C ILE A 208 1.44 -2.99 25.10
N ALA A 209 1.08 -4.27 24.99
CA ALA A 209 0.62 -4.90 23.76
C ALA A 209 -0.63 -4.21 23.20
N LEU A 210 -1.66 -3.98 24.03
CA LEU A 210 -2.90 -3.31 23.58
C LEU A 210 -2.67 -1.86 23.14
N LYS A 211 -1.76 -1.13 23.82
CA LYS A 211 -1.38 0.23 23.40
C LYS A 211 -0.70 0.24 22.02
N ARG A 212 0.11 -0.76 21.71
CA ARG A 212 0.72 -0.93 20.38
C ARG A 212 -0.35 -1.20 19.31
N GLU A 213 -1.28 -2.12 19.59
CA GLU A 213 -2.36 -2.45 18.66
C GLU A 213 -3.32 -1.28 18.43
N ARG A 214 -3.59 -0.45 19.44
CA ARG A 214 -4.39 0.77 19.28
C ARG A 214 -3.73 1.78 18.32
N ARG A 215 -2.40 1.96 18.37
CA ARG A 215 -1.70 2.84 17.41
C ARG A 215 -1.77 2.28 15.99
N LEU A 216 -1.65 0.97 15.84
CA LEU A 216 -1.79 0.29 14.55
C LEU A 216 -3.22 0.41 14.00
N TYR A 217 -4.24 0.42 14.86
CA TYR A 217 -5.62 0.71 14.45
C TYR A 217 -5.78 2.14 13.93
N VAL A 218 -5.17 3.15 14.58
CA VAL A 218 -5.20 4.54 14.07
C VAL A 218 -4.51 4.64 12.71
N GLN A 219 -3.43 3.90 12.48
CA GLN A 219 -2.81 3.77 11.15
C GLN A 219 -3.83 3.26 10.12
N MET A 220 -4.57 2.21 10.46
CA MET A 220 -5.59 1.63 9.58
C MET A 220 -6.77 2.57 9.32
N LEU A 221 -7.15 3.41 10.29
CA LEU A 221 -8.19 4.43 10.10
C LEU A 221 -7.82 5.41 8.98
N GLY A 222 -6.54 5.80 8.89
CA GLY A 222 -6.03 6.62 7.79
C GLY A 222 -6.21 5.95 6.42
N LEU A 223 -5.99 4.63 6.33
CA LEU A 223 -6.26 3.88 5.09
C LEU A 223 -7.76 3.86 4.75
N ILE A 224 -8.66 3.73 5.74
CA ILE A 224 -10.11 3.78 5.48
C ILE A 224 -10.50 5.13 4.89
N VAL A 225 -9.94 6.23 5.39
CA VAL A 225 -10.21 7.56 4.83
C VAL A 225 -9.74 7.64 3.37
N GLY A 226 -8.53 7.18 3.07
CA GLY A 226 -8.05 7.10 1.69
C GLY A 226 -8.90 6.21 0.79
N PHE A 227 -9.34 5.06 1.31
CA PHE A 227 -10.21 4.14 0.58
C PHE A 227 -11.60 4.76 0.34
N ALA A 228 -12.16 5.46 1.33
CA ALA A 228 -13.43 6.16 1.18
C ALA A 228 -13.37 7.24 0.09
N LEU A 229 -12.26 8.01 0.04
CA LEU A 229 -12.04 8.98 -1.03
C LEU A 229 -11.95 8.31 -2.42
N LEU A 230 -11.23 7.19 -2.51
CA LEU A 230 -11.14 6.41 -3.75
C LEU A 230 -12.50 5.81 -4.16
N PHE A 231 -13.28 5.33 -3.19
CA PHE A 231 -14.64 4.81 -3.42
C PHE A 231 -15.55 5.90 -3.97
N VAL A 232 -15.58 7.08 -3.34
CA VAL A 232 -16.36 8.23 -3.83
C VAL A 232 -15.91 8.62 -5.25
N PHE A 233 -14.60 8.65 -5.51
CA PHE A 233 -14.06 8.93 -6.83
C PHE A 233 -14.61 7.96 -7.90
N TYR A 234 -14.59 6.65 -7.64
CA TYR A 234 -15.09 5.66 -8.61
C TYR A 234 -16.61 5.64 -8.74
N VAL A 235 -17.36 5.91 -7.66
CA VAL A 235 -18.82 6.08 -7.74
C VAL A 235 -19.18 7.28 -8.61
N LEU A 236 -18.48 8.40 -8.46
CA LEU A 236 -18.69 9.59 -9.28
C LEU A 236 -18.30 9.33 -10.74
N GLN A 237 -17.16 8.68 -10.99
CA GLN A 237 -16.77 8.26 -12.34
C GLN A 237 -17.84 7.38 -12.99
N PHE A 238 -18.36 6.39 -12.27
CA PHE A 238 -19.41 5.52 -12.77
C PHE A 238 -20.69 6.29 -13.11
N LYS A 239 -21.13 7.20 -12.23
CA LYS A 239 -22.29 8.06 -12.51
C LYS A 239 -22.10 8.96 -13.73
N PHE A 240 -20.90 9.52 -13.92
CA PHE A 240 -20.62 10.37 -15.08
C PHE A 240 -20.53 9.58 -16.38
N SER A 241 -19.96 8.37 -16.33
CA SER A 241 -19.93 7.44 -17.47
C SER A 241 -21.35 7.08 -17.94
N LEU A 242 -22.32 6.93 -17.02
CA LEU A 242 -23.71 6.64 -17.38
C LEU A 242 -24.45 7.85 -17.98
N ARG A 243 -24.08 9.08 -17.61
CA ARG A 243 -24.77 10.30 -18.03
C ARG A 243 -24.27 10.88 -19.35
N SER A 244 -23.33 10.22 -20.03
CA SER A 244 -22.71 10.69 -21.29
C SER A 244 -22.19 12.14 -21.22
N ASN A 245 -21.75 12.57 -20.03
CA ASN A 245 -21.22 13.91 -19.83
C ASN A 245 -19.69 13.88 -19.99
N ASP A 246 -19.21 14.28 -21.16
CA ASP A 246 -17.78 14.20 -21.50
C ASP A 246 -16.91 15.12 -20.62
N GLY A 247 -17.37 16.35 -20.30
CA GLY A 247 -16.61 17.33 -19.50
C GLY A 247 -16.21 16.87 -18.08
N PRO A 248 -17.13 16.35 -17.25
CA PRO A 248 -16.82 15.80 -15.94
C PRO A 248 -15.86 14.59 -15.97
N VAL A 249 -15.89 13.77 -17.03
CA VAL A 249 -14.96 12.63 -17.19
C VAL A 249 -13.53 13.12 -17.38
N PHE A 250 -13.32 14.19 -18.15
CA PHE A 250 -12.02 14.84 -18.27
C PHE A 250 -11.50 15.37 -16.94
N THR A 251 -12.37 16.01 -16.15
CA THR A 251 -12.00 16.52 -14.82
C THR A 251 -11.57 15.38 -13.89
N MET A 252 -12.27 14.24 -13.93
CA MET A 252 -11.90 13.07 -13.13
C MET A 252 -10.54 12.48 -13.51
N ARG A 253 -10.17 12.50 -14.79
CA ARG A 253 -8.83 12.07 -15.25
C ARG A 253 -7.73 12.98 -14.71
N VAL A 254 -7.99 14.28 -14.61
CA VAL A 254 -7.04 15.25 -14.02
C VAL A 254 -6.88 15.02 -12.52
N VAL A 255 -7.94 14.72 -11.79
CA VAL A 255 -7.90 14.54 -10.31
C VAL A 255 -7.34 13.17 -9.89
N PHE A 256 -7.49 12.14 -10.73
CA PHE A 256 -7.02 10.78 -10.46
C PHE A 256 -5.59 10.68 -9.87
N PRO A 257 -4.54 11.29 -10.46
CA PRO A 257 -3.18 11.23 -9.92
C PRO A 257 -3.09 11.62 -8.44
N VAL A 258 -3.82 12.65 -8.04
CA VAL A 258 -3.77 13.18 -6.67
C VAL A 258 -4.38 12.17 -5.69
N VAL A 259 -5.57 11.65 -6.02
CA VAL A 259 -6.24 10.62 -5.21
C VAL A 259 -5.41 9.35 -5.17
N SER A 260 -4.82 8.98 -6.31
CA SER A 260 -3.98 7.79 -6.44
C SER A 260 -2.72 7.89 -5.58
N CYS A 261 -1.98 9.00 -5.65
CA CYS A 261 -0.82 9.25 -4.79
C CYS A 261 -1.15 9.25 -3.32
N PHE A 262 -2.23 9.93 -2.94
CA PHE A 262 -2.68 9.96 -1.55
C PHE A 262 -2.91 8.55 -1.02
N PHE A 263 -3.64 7.72 -1.78
CA PHE A 263 -3.94 6.35 -1.36
C PHE A 263 -2.70 5.46 -1.24
N SER A 264 -1.71 5.63 -2.11
CA SER A 264 -0.46 4.84 -2.05
C SER A 264 0.47 5.27 -0.91
N TYR A 265 0.56 6.58 -0.62
CA TYR A 265 1.49 7.06 0.40
C TYR A 265 0.90 7.16 1.81
N VAL A 266 -0.44 7.22 1.96
CA VAL A 266 -1.07 7.34 3.28
C VAL A 266 -0.63 6.23 4.23
N ASN A 267 -0.49 4.99 3.75
CA ASN A 267 -0.10 3.87 4.60
C ASN A 267 1.30 4.06 5.20
N ALA A 268 2.28 4.47 4.40
CA ALA A 268 3.64 4.69 4.90
C ALA A 268 3.76 5.93 5.76
N TRP A 269 3.10 7.03 5.41
CA TRP A 269 3.07 8.21 6.27
C TRP A 269 2.46 7.89 7.63
N MET A 270 1.33 7.16 7.66
CA MET A 270 0.71 6.73 8.91
C MET A 270 1.63 5.77 9.69
N MET A 271 2.35 4.88 9.01
CA MET A 271 3.35 4.02 9.64
C MET A 271 4.49 4.82 10.25
N PHE A 272 5.03 5.80 9.53
CA PHE A 272 6.13 6.66 9.98
C PHE A 272 5.72 7.52 11.18
N ILE A 273 4.53 8.11 11.16
CA ILE A 273 4.07 9.01 12.22
C ILE A 273 3.69 8.24 13.49
N LEU A 274 3.00 7.10 13.35
CA LEU A 274 2.38 6.40 14.49
C LEU A 274 3.21 5.23 15.03
N ASN A 275 4.14 4.68 14.24
CA ASN A 275 5.00 3.58 14.68
C ASN A 275 6.38 4.10 15.10
N ASN A 276 6.51 4.43 16.38
CA ASN A 276 7.76 4.91 16.98
C ASN A 276 8.95 3.97 16.73
N ASP A 277 8.72 2.65 16.72
CA ASP A 277 9.79 1.66 16.52
C ASP A 277 10.32 1.73 15.08
N ILE A 278 9.41 1.78 14.10
CA ILE A 278 9.80 1.94 12.68
C ILE A 278 10.44 3.30 12.46
N ARG A 279 9.84 4.39 12.98
CA ARG A 279 10.39 5.75 12.85
C ARG A 279 11.82 5.85 13.37
N ARG A 280 12.08 5.29 14.56
CA ARG A 280 13.43 5.28 15.15
C ARG A 280 14.42 4.51 14.26
N LYS A 281 14.02 3.34 13.75
CA LYS A 281 14.85 2.53 12.86
C LYS A 281 15.12 3.22 11.52
N VAL A 282 14.13 3.96 10.99
CA VAL A 282 14.27 4.78 9.79
C VAL A 282 15.25 5.92 10.03
N PHE A 283 15.17 6.64 11.16
CA PHE A 283 16.15 7.69 11.50
C PHE A 283 17.58 7.15 11.67
N VAL A 284 17.74 5.97 12.28
CA VAL A 284 19.05 5.31 12.37
C VAL A 284 19.57 4.93 10.98
N LEU A 285 18.72 4.40 10.10
CA LEU A 285 19.10 4.03 8.74
C LEU A 285 19.52 5.25 7.90
N MET A 286 18.85 6.39 8.09
CA MET A 286 19.17 7.65 7.42
C MET A 286 20.34 8.41 8.08
N GLY A 287 20.97 7.86 9.12
CA GLY A 287 22.13 8.47 9.78
C GLY A 287 21.81 9.60 10.76
N PHE A 288 20.53 9.87 11.05
CA PHE A 288 20.11 10.94 11.97
C PHE A 288 20.23 10.56 13.46
N GLN A 289 20.46 9.28 13.78
CA GLN A 289 20.71 8.83 15.15
C GLN A 289 21.90 7.87 15.23
N VAL A 290 22.87 8.20 16.08
CA VAL A 290 23.96 7.29 16.48
C VAL A 290 23.37 6.10 17.23
N GLN A 291 23.70 4.88 16.81
CA GLN A 291 23.36 3.67 17.56
C GLN A 291 23.93 3.78 18.98
N LYS A 292 23.06 3.90 19.99
CA LYS A 292 23.44 3.48 21.34
C LYS A 292 23.55 1.96 21.30
N VAL A 293 24.77 1.47 21.11
CA VAL A 293 25.13 0.05 21.28
C VAL A 293 24.71 -0.36 22.70
N PRO A 294 23.84 -1.37 22.90
CA PRO A 294 23.61 -1.94 24.21
C PRO A 294 24.83 -2.82 24.52
N GLY A 295 25.89 -2.20 25.01
CA GLY A 295 27.19 -2.84 25.19
C GLY A 295 28.11 -2.01 26.07
N SER A 296 27.67 -1.68 27.28
CA SER A 296 28.60 -1.60 28.41
C SER A 296 28.10 -2.58 29.45
N VAL A 297 28.62 -3.80 29.35
CA VAL A 297 28.71 -4.70 30.49
C VAL A 297 29.46 -3.91 31.56
N ASN A 298 28.75 -3.39 32.55
CA ASN A 298 29.38 -3.04 33.80
C ASN A 298 29.86 -4.37 34.37
N MET A 299 31.16 -4.61 34.18
CA MET A 299 31.90 -5.69 34.79
C MET A 299 31.95 -5.39 36.28
N SER A 300 30.85 -5.70 36.98
CA SER A 300 30.83 -5.78 38.43
C SER A 300 31.63 -7.02 38.80
N THR A 301 32.86 -6.79 39.22
CA THR A 301 33.71 -7.75 39.94
C THR A 301 32.95 -8.26 41.16
N SER A 302 32.23 -9.38 40.99
CA SER A 302 31.81 -10.22 42.10
C SER A 302 32.82 -11.36 42.23
N LEU A 303 33.63 -11.28 43.28
CA LEU A 303 34.59 -12.31 43.68
C LEU A 303 33.93 -13.69 43.66
N LYS A 304 34.51 -14.61 42.88
CA LYS A 304 34.34 -16.04 43.06
C LYS A 304 35.01 -16.41 44.39
N VAL A 305 34.23 -16.68 45.42
CA VAL A 305 34.71 -17.42 46.60
C VAL A 305 34.69 -18.90 46.23
N THR A 306 35.87 -19.47 46.00
CA THR A 306 36.12 -20.91 45.94
C THR A 306 35.99 -21.51 47.35
N PRO A 307 35.23 -22.60 47.57
CA PRO A 307 35.46 -23.43 48.74
C PRO A 307 36.71 -24.27 48.50
N VAL A 308 37.73 -24.00 49.31
CA VAL A 308 38.94 -24.80 49.48
C VAL A 308 38.54 -26.14 50.09
N GLY A 309 39.15 -27.21 49.58
CA GLY A 309 38.81 -28.60 49.86
C GLY A 309 39.01 -29.08 51.30
N GLU A 310 38.52 -30.30 51.49
CA GLU A 310 38.74 -31.16 52.66
C GLU A 310 40.19 -31.18 53.14
N PRO A 311 40.37 -31.43 54.46
CA PRO A 311 41.06 -32.67 54.82
C PRO A 311 40.50 -33.37 56.07
N THR A 312 40.25 -34.68 55.92
CA THR A 312 40.59 -35.83 56.80
C THR A 312 40.65 -35.74 58.34
N ARG A 313 40.12 -36.84 58.96
CA ARG A 313 40.37 -37.46 60.30
C ARG A 313 39.74 -36.73 61.50
N PHE A 314 39.06 -37.39 62.43
CA PHE A 314 39.24 -38.73 63.04
C PHE A 314 37.98 -39.60 63.02
#